data_AF-A0AAJ0CV66-F1
#
_entry.id   AF-A0AAJ0CV66-F1
#
_cell.length_a   1.000
_cell.length_b   1.000
_cell.length_c   1.000
_cell.angle_alpha   90.00
_cell.angle_beta   90.00
_cell.angle_gamma   90.00
#
_symmetry.space_group_name_H-M   'P 1'
#
loop_
_entity.id
_entity.type
_entity.pdbx_description
1 polymer ?
#
loop_
_entity_poly.entity_id
_entity_poly.type
_entity_poly.pdbx_seq_one_letter_code
_entity_poly.pdbx_strand_id
1 'polypeptide(L)'
;MLVTLPLPSVVSNHWPQSVTVFLQWFAFWSFAILLTAPWLSCIYQLVTKHLGRKKRIKRMLDDSTAPKIVVMMPCYHEEPDVLFSAIDSVVECDYPATCVHLFLSFDGQEVDDLYVSTMGILGVTVTLESYPDCIDVAYKAVRITISRFPHGGKRHCQKSTFELIERVYADYIKQHDNMFILFIDSDCVLDKLCLQNFVYDMELSPGNSRQMLAMTGVITSTTKKHSMITLLQDMEYIHGQLFERTVESGCGSVTCLPGALTMLRLSAFRLMAKYYFADKAEECDDLFDYAKCHLGEDRWLTHLFMIGAKKRYQIQMCTSAFCKTEAVQSYSSLVKQRRRWFLGFITNEVCMLTDWRLWKRYPALILVRFMQNTIRTTGLLFFVMVLALLTSNAKIRNLPIGFIAVSLGLNWLLMLYFGAKLKRFKMWFYPLMFVLNPLLNWYYTVYGILTAGSRTWGGPRADAAAADMHTTAREAAEQAEKRGDELNIVPETFKPAKEARTLSNPAYPPLVPISRIPTVVRPLDSIDGQFSSPRETTEQCEATRTHSSCSETYAEPVMVANELTPNLLSRDCGSDGSMGGFMIGGGVDLSMNQEDRRKYDAAQLARRHHLE
;
A
#
# COMPACT_ATOMS: atom_id res chain seq x y z
N MET A 1 -27.68 -6.24 -16.90
CA MET A 1 -28.08 -5.94 -18.30
C MET A 1 -29.60 -5.80 -18.51
N LEU A 2 -30.48 -6.45 -17.73
CA LEU A 2 -31.94 -6.34 -17.89
C LEU A 2 -32.54 -4.94 -17.62
N VAL A 3 -31.74 -3.98 -17.14
CA VAL A 3 -32.25 -2.74 -16.54
C VAL A 3 -31.45 -1.52 -16.97
N THR A 4 -30.88 -1.49 -18.17
CA THR A 4 -30.12 -0.30 -18.61
C THR A 4 -30.27 -0.03 -20.12
N LEU A 5 -30.74 1.20 -20.43
CA LEU A 5 -31.05 1.80 -21.75
C LEU A 5 -32.26 1.19 -22.48
N PRO A 6 -32.99 1.99 -23.30
CA PRO A 6 -34.35 1.64 -23.69
C PRO A 6 -34.37 0.25 -24.31
N LEU A 7 -35.14 -0.64 -23.66
CA LEU A 7 -35.37 -1.99 -24.14
C LEU A 7 -35.74 -1.89 -25.63
N PRO A 8 -35.10 -2.67 -26.52
CA PRO A 8 -35.46 -2.68 -27.93
C PRO A 8 -36.97 -2.85 -28.07
N SER A 9 -37.59 -2.15 -29.02
CA SER A 9 -39.05 -2.18 -29.21
C SER A 9 -39.60 -3.60 -29.33
N VAL A 10 -38.81 -4.49 -29.93
CA VAL A 10 -39.10 -5.93 -30.05
C VAL A 10 -39.24 -6.61 -28.68
N VAL A 11 -38.38 -6.29 -27.71
CA VAL A 11 -38.40 -6.85 -26.35
C VAL A 11 -39.47 -6.18 -25.49
N SER A 12 -39.64 -4.86 -25.59
CA SER A 12 -40.69 -4.14 -24.85
C SER A 12 -42.10 -4.61 -25.22
N ASN A 13 -42.31 -5.08 -26.46
CA ASN A 13 -43.60 -5.62 -26.90
C ASN A 13 -43.97 -6.96 -26.24
N HIS A 14 -42.98 -7.68 -25.68
CA HIS A 14 -43.22 -8.96 -25.00
C HIS A 14 -43.45 -8.79 -23.48
N TRP A 15 -43.27 -7.59 -22.93
CA TRP A 15 -43.36 -7.31 -21.51
C TRP A 15 -44.57 -6.39 -21.23
N PRO A 16 -45.24 -6.54 -20.07
CA PRO A 16 -46.29 -5.61 -19.67
C PRO A 16 -45.74 -4.19 -19.62
N GLN A 17 -46.47 -3.23 -20.20
CA GLN A 17 -46.05 -1.82 -20.28
C GLN A 17 -45.72 -1.23 -18.90
N SER A 18 -46.45 -1.61 -17.86
CA SER A 18 -46.19 -1.21 -16.47
C SER A 18 -44.80 -1.65 -15.98
N VAL A 19 -44.38 -2.87 -16.31
CA VAL A 19 -43.08 -3.42 -15.94
C VAL A 19 -41.97 -2.73 -16.72
N THR A 20 -42.17 -2.51 -18.03
CA THR A 20 -41.19 -1.78 -18.86
C THR A 20 -40.97 -0.35 -18.34
N VAL A 21 -42.04 0.38 -18.02
CA VAL A 21 -41.96 1.74 -17.47
C VAL A 21 -41.26 1.74 -16.11
N PHE A 22 -41.61 0.81 -15.21
CA PHE A 22 -40.95 0.69 -13.92
C PHE A 22 -39.45 0.40 -14.04
N LEU A 23 -39.06 -0.57 -14.88
CA LEU A 23 -37.66 -0.92 -15.09
C LEU A 23 -36.87 0.24 -15.70
N GLN A 24 -37.44 0.97 -16.67
CA GLN A 24 -36.80 2.15 -17.26
C GLN A 24 -36.65 3.28 -16.25
N TRP A 25 -37.67 3.53 -15.42
CA TRP A 25 -37.60 4.51 -14.34
C TRP A 25 -36.53 4.14 -13.31
N PHE A 26 -36.53 2.89 -12.84
CA PHE A 26 -35.53 2.39 -11.89
C PHE A 26 -34.11 2.46 -12.47
N ALA A 27 -33.94 2.08 -13.74
CA ALA A 27 -32.68 2.19 -14.47
C ALA A 27 -32.14 3.63 -14.48
N PHE A 28 -33.00 4.57 -14.87
CA PHE A 28 -32.66 5.98 -15.00
C PHE A 28 -32.25 6.56 -13.65
N TRP A 29 -33.05 6.36 -12.61
CA TRP A 29 -32.75 6.89 -11.28
C TRP A 29 -31.56 6.21 -10.63
N SER A 30 -31.40 4.90 -10.81
CA SER A 30 -30.20 4.19 -10.35
C SER A 30 -28.95 4.77 -11.00
N PHE A 31 -28.96 4.98 -12.32
CA PHE A 31 -27.85 5.60 -13.04
C PHE A 31 -27.61 7.05 -12.59
N ALA A 32 -28.68 7.82 -12.39
CA ALA A 32 -28.57 9.21 -11.94
C ALA A 32 -27.97 9.34 -10.55
N ILE A 33 -28.44 8.55 -9.58
CA ILE A 33 -27.91 8.52 -8.21
C ILE A 33 -26.44 8.09 -8.23
N LEU A 34 -26.14 7.05 -9.00
CA LEU A 34 -24.82 6.47 -9.08
C LEU A 34 -23.79 7.40 -9.73
N LEU A 35 -24.25 8.36 -10.52
CA LEU A 35 -23.41 9.41 -11.10
C LEU A 35 -23.25 10.61 -10.16
N THR A 36 -24.36 11.06 -9.58
CA THR A 36 -24.43 12.30 -8.80
C THR A 36 -23.92 12.12 -7.37
N ALA A 37 -24.23 11.01 -6.70
CA ALA A 37 -23.86 10.80 -5.30
C ALA A 37 -22.34 10.67 -5.10
N PRO A 38 -21.57 9.89 -5.90
CA PRO A 38 -20.12 9.91 -5.83
C PRO A 38 -19.54 11.29 -6.11
N TRP A 39 -20.08 12.00 -7.10
CA TRP A 39 -19.62 13.36 -7.42
C TRP A 39 -19.82 14.33 -6.25
N LEU A 40 -21.02 14.35 -5.66
CA LEU A 40 -21.31 15.18 -4.48
C LEU A 40 -20.46 14.79 -3.28
N SER A 41 -20.26 13.49 -3.04
CA SER A 41 -19.37 12.98 -1.99
C SER A 41 -17.93 13.47 -2.18
N CYS A 42 -17.42 13.41 -3.42
CA CYS A 42 -16.09 13.94 -3.76
C CYS A 42 -16.01 15.45 -3.49
N ILE A 43 -16.98 16.25 -3.94
CA ILE A 43 -17.02 17.69 -3.66
C ILE A 43 -17.04 17.97 -2.16
N TYR A 44 -17.87 17.26 -1.39
CA TYR A 44 -17.92 17.39 0.06
C TYR A 44 -16.55 17.09 0.70
N GLN A 45 -15.88 16.02 0.28
CA GLN A 45 -14.54 15.68 0.77
C GLN A 45 -13.50 16.74 0.37
N LEU A 46 -13.59 17.34 -0.80
CA LEU A 46 -12.67 18.40 -1.24
C LEU A 46 -12.85 19.72 -0.49
N VAL A 47 -14.09 20.03 -0.08
CA VAL A 47 -14.38 21.22 0.73
C VAL A 47 -13.92 21.01 2.17
N THR A 48 -14.08 19.81 2.70
CA THR A 48 -13.75 19.48 4.10
C THR A 48 -12.27 19.14 4.31
N LYS A 49 -11.61 18.51 3.32
CA LYS A 49 -10.20 18.13 3.38
C LYS A 49 -9.39 18.98 2.40
N HIS A 50 -8.28 19.52 2.87
CA HIS A 50 -7.40 20.33 2.03
C HIS A 50 -6.63 19.47 1.03
N LEU A 51 -6.94 19.61 -0.26
CA LEU A 51 -6.14 19.08 -1.36
C LEU A 51 -4.90 19.96 -1.62
N GLY A 52 -3.72 19.32 -1.65
CA GLY A 52 -2.49 19.93 -2.15
C GLY A 52 -1.26 19.72 -1.27
N ARG A 53 -0.11 20.17 -1.77
CA ARG A 53 1.24 19.96 -1.21
C ARG A 53 1.69 21.08 -0.27
N LYS A 54 0.79 21.57 0.59
CA LYS A 54 1.14 22.65 1.53
C LYS A 54 1.61 22.04 2.85
N LYS A 55 2.56 22.69 3.52
CA LYS A 55 3.01 22.30 4.86
C LYS A 55 1.86 22.52 5.83
N ARG A 56 1.44 21.45 6.53
CA ARG A 56 0.29 21.48 7.46
C ARG A 56 0.71 21.60 8.91
N ILE A 57 1.88 21.04 9.25
CA ILE A 57 2.45 21.15 10.58
C ILE A 57 3.08 22.54 10.73
N LYS A 58 2.51 23.36 11.63
CA LYS A 58 3.02 24.70 11.93
C LYS A 58 4.17 24.71 12.92
N ARG A 59 4.20 23.74 13.83
CA ARG A 59 5.28 23.54 14.81
C ARG A 59 6.42 22.78 14.14
N MET A 60 7.67 23.12 14.44
CA MET A 60 8.82 22.29 14.05
C MET A 60 8.64 20.91 14.70
N LEU A 61 8.77 19.86 13.88
CA LEU A 61 8.92 18.51 14.40
C LEU A 61 10.38 18.36 14.84
N ASP A 62 10.58 18.03 16.09
CA ASP A 62 11.91 17.75 16.66
C ASP A 62 12.04 16.24 16.90
N ASP A 63 13.27 15.76 17.00
CA ASP A 63 13.65 14.35 17.23
C ASP A 63 12.90 13.67 18.39
N SER A 64 12.53 14.44 19.42
CA SER A 64 11.80 13.94 20.59
C SER A 64 10.28 13.88 20.41
N THR A 65 9.74 14.64 19.45
CA THR A 65 8.29 14.81 19.26
C THR A 65 7.76 14.12 18.01
N ALA A 66 8.63 13.91 17.01
CA ALA A 66 8.27 13.31 15.74
C ALA A 66 8.18 11.78 15.87
N PRO A 67 7.05 11.15 15.48
CA PRO A 67 6.97 9.70 15.37
C PRO A 67 8.06 9.11 14.47
N LYS A 68 8.53 7.91 14.79
CA LYS A 68 9.52 7.23 13.93
C LYS A 68 8.85 6.67 12.69
N ILE A 69 9.47 6.87 11.53
CA ILE A 69 9.02 6.37 10.24
C ILE A 69 10.11 5.46 9.68
N VAL A 70 9.74 4.21 9.46
CA VAL A 70 10.53 3.28 8.66
C VAL A 70 10.01 3.27 7.24
N VAL A 71 10.86 3.55 6.28
CA VAL A 71 10.53 3.49 4.85
C VAL A 71 11.03 2.17 4.32
N MET A 72 10.15 1.44 3.64
CA MET A 72 10.42 0.10 3.14
C MET A 72 10.36 0.14 1.61
N MET A 73 11.51 -0.04 0.99
CA MET A 73 11.70 0.08 -0.46
C MET A 73 12.29 -1.22 -1.01
N PRO A 74 11.45 -2.18 -1.45
CA PRO A 74 11.93 -3.33 -2.20
C PRO A 74 12.41 -2.86 -3.57
N CYS A 75 13.52 -3.41 -4.07
CA CYS A 75 14.09 -3.10 -5.38
C CYS A 75 14.50 -4.38 -6.12
N TYR A 76 14.32 -4.37 -7.44
CA TYR A 76 14.67 -5.48 -8.31
C TYR A 76 14.84 -5.00 -9.75
N HIS A 77 16.06 -5.12 -10.29
CA HIS A 77 16.41 -4.74 -11.68
C HIS A 77 15.89 -3.36 -12.13
N GLU A 78 16.01 -2.37 -11.26
CA GLU A 78 15.57 -1.00 -11.53
C GLU A 78 16.58 -0.22 -12.39
N GLU A 79 16.11 0.80 -13.10
CA GLU A 79 17.01 1.76 -13.75
C GLU A 79 17.74 2.56 -12.65
N PRO A 80 19.09 2.59 -12.62
CA PRO A 80 19.85 3.24 -11.54
C PRO A 80 19.40 4.67 -11.25
N ASP A 81 19.26 5.51 -12.28
CA ASP A 81 18.82 6.91 -12.14
C ASP A 81 17.45 7.06 -11.47
N VAL A 82 16.55 6.11 -11.73
CA VAL A 82 15.18 6.12 -11.17
C VAL A 82 15.25 5.72 -9.69
N LEU A 83 16.01 4.67 -9.36
CA LEU A 83 16.22 4.25 -7.98
C LEU A 83 16.90 5.35 -7.15
N PHE A 84 17.91 6.02 -7.69
CA PHE A 84 18.59 7.11 -7.00
C PHE A 84 17.67 8.29 -6.76
N SER A 85 16.85 8.65 -7.75
CA SER A 85 15.83 9.69 -7.59
C SER A 85 14.82 9.32 -6.49
N ALA A 86 14.44 8.05 -6.37
CA ALA A 86 13.56 7.57 -5.32
C ALA A 86 14.22 7.65 -3.93
N ILE A 87 15.46 7.17 -3.79
CA ILE A 87 16.24 7.26 -2.53
C ILE A 87 16.42 8.72 -2.10
N ASP A 88 16.87 9.59 -3.01
CA ASP A 88 17.07 11.01 -2.74
C ASP A 88 15.77 11.67 -2.28
N SER A 89 14.63 11.33 -2.90
CA SER A 89 13.34 11.88 -2.51
C SER A 89 12.90 11.51 -1.10
N VAL A 90 13.31 10.34 -0.60
CA VAL A 90 13.03 9.89 0.77
C VAL A 90 13.89 10.67 1.77
N VAL A 91 15.19 10.76 1.51
CA VAL A 91 16.13 11.41 2.46
C VAL A 91 16.01 12.93 2.47
N GLU A 92 15.51 13.54 1.38
CA GLU A 92 15.29 14.99 1.26
C GLU A 92 13.91 15.45 1.75
N CYS A 93 13.08 14.53 2.23
CA CYS A 93 11.81 14.89 2.87
C CYS A 93 12.05 15.88 4.03
N ASP A 94 11.18 16.88 4.16
CA ASP A 94 11.15 17.78 5.31
C ASP A 94 10.63 16.96 6.51
N TYR A 95 11.49 16.21 7.17
CA TYR A 95 11.22 15.43 8.38
C TYR A 95 12.53 15.25 9.16
N PRO A 96 12.52 15.16 10.50
CA PRO A 96 13.75 14.94 11.25
C PRO A 96 14.47 13.67 10.81
N ALA A 97 15.72 13.81 10.37
CA ALA A 97 16.49 12.72 9.75
C ALA A 97 16.70 11.54 10.70
N THR A 98 16.83 11.79 12.01
CA THR A 98 16.96 10.76 13.06
C THR A 98 15.69 9.95 13.29
N CYS A 99 14.53 10.46 12.84
CA CYS A 99 13.24 9.78 12.90
C CYS A 99 12.89 9.04 11.60
N VAL A 100 13.71 9.15 10.54
CA VAL A 100 13.53 8.42 9.29
C VAL A 100 14.58 7.31 9.19
N HIS A 101 14.16 6.11 8.82
CA HIS A 101 15.07 5.02 8.51
C HIS A 101 14.60 4.30 7.24
N LEU A 102 15.41 4.34 6.18
CA LEU A 102 15.12 3.67 4.92
C LEU A 102 15.71 2.26 4.91
N PHE A 103 14.87 1.25 4.70
CA PHE A 103 15.26 -0.11 4.40
C PHE A 103 15.20 -0.29 2.89
N LEU A 104 16.36 -0.32 2.25
CA LEU A 104 16.53 -0.57 0.84
C LEU A 104 16.86 -2.04 0.62
N SER A 105 15.89 -2.80 0.12
CA SER A 105 15.96 -4.26 0.12
C SER A 105 15.93 -4.83 -1.29
N PHE A 106 17.04 -5.43 -1.70
CA PHE A 106 17.22 -6.07 -3.00
C PHE A 106 16.62 -7.47 -2.99
N ASP A 107 15.70 -7.74 -3.93
CA ASP A 107 15.10 -9.06 -4.14
C ASP A 107 16.00 -9.95 -5.03
N GLY A 108 17.23 -10.16 -4.56
CA GLY A 108 18.27 -10.94 -5.22
C GLY A 108 19.55 -10.89 -4.39
N GLN A 109 20.29 -11.99 -4.35
CA GLN A 109 21.58 -12.07 -3.65
C GLN A 109 22.76 -11.66 -4.54
N GLU A 110 22.53 -11.60 -5.84
CA GLU A 110 23.56 -11.26 -6.82
C GLU A 110 24.09 -9.84 -6.59
N VAL A 111 25.40 -9.68 -6.70
CA VAL A 111 26.06 -8.37 -6.68
C VAL A 111 26.09 -7.90 -8.13
N ASP A 112 25.00 -7.29 -8.57
CA ASP A 112 24.84 -6.78 -9.92
C ASP A 112 25.34 -5.32 -10.05
N ASP A 113 25.36 -4.80 -11.28
CA ASP A 113 25.77 -3.42 -11.56
C ASP A 113 24.89 -2.40 -10.83
N LEU A 114 23.61 -2.72 -10.63
CA LEU A 114 22.67 -1.88 -9.88
C LEU A 114 23.07 -1.79 -8.40
N TYR A 115 23.39 -2.91 -7.76
CA TYR A 115 23.85 -2.93 -6.37
C TYR A 115 25.17 -2.19 -6.22
N VAL A 116 26.16 -2.46 -7.08
CA VAL A 116 27.47 -1.79 -7.01
C VAL A 116 27.35 -0.28 -7.21
N SER A 117 26.56 0.15 -8.20
CA SER A 117 26.32 1.59 -8.44
C SER A 117 25.60 2.25 -7.26
N THR A 118 24.62 1.56 -6.67
CA THR A 118 23.93 2.01 -5.45
C THR A 118 24.88 2.17 -4.27
N MET A 119 25.75 1.18 -4.03
CA MET A 119 26.75 1.22 -2.97
C MET A 119 27.73 2.38 -3.14
N GLY A 120 28.18 2.62 -4.38
CA GLY A 120 29.06 3.74 -4.70
C GLY A 120 28.44 5.11 -4.40
N ILE A 121 27.16 5.30 -4.75
CA ILE A 121 26.43 6.56 -4.48
C ILE A 121 26.19 6.78 -3.00
N LEU A 122 25.91 5.70 -2.26
CA LEU A 122 25.72 5.74 -0.82
C LEU A 122 27.04 5.89 -0.04
N GLY A 123 28.18 6.06 -0.74
CA GLY A 123 29.47 6.35 -0.15
C GLY A 123 30.17 5.12 0.43
N VAL A 124 29.76 3.92 0.07
CA VAL A 124 30.43 2.68 0.48
C VAL A 124 31.56 2.39 -0.49
N THR A 125 32.80 2.45 0.00
CA THR A 125 33.98 2.18 -0.82
C THR A 125 34.06 0.70 -1.20
N VAL A 126 34.35 0.42 -2.47
CA VAL A 126 34.48 -0.92 -3.10
C VAL A 126 35.74 -1.68 -2.63
N THR A 127 36.26 -1.36 -1.45
CA THR A 127 37.46 -1.99 -0.88
C THR A 127 37.16 -3.32 -0.18
N LEU A 128 35.90 -3.73 -0.12
CA LEU A 128 35.51 -5.00 0.46
C LEU A 128 35.69 -6.13 -0.56
N GLU A 129 36.50 -7.14 -0.24
CA GLU A 129 36.62 -8.37 -1.03
C GLU A 129 35.27 -9.10 -1.17
N SER A 130 34.35 -8.88 -0.22
CA SER A 130 32.97 -9.35 -0.26
C SER A 130 32.03 -8.38 0.46
N TYR A 131 30.85 -8.14 -0.11
CA TYR A 131 29.81 -7.33 0.54
C TYR A 131 29.02 -8.18 1.53
N PRO A 132 28.71 -7.67 2.74
CA PRO A 132 27.78 -8.35 3.64
C PRO A 132 26.37 -8.37 3.05
N ASP A 133 25.53 -9.30 3.53
CA ASP A 133 24.13 -9.39 3.11
C ASP A 133 23.28 -8.23 3.61
N CYS A 134 23.71 -7.58 4.69
CA CYS A 134 23.05 -6.42 5.28
C CYS A 134 24.10 -5.41 5.77
N ILE A 135 23.94 -4.14 5.40
CA ILE A 135 24.85 -3.06 5.78
C ILE A 135 24.06 -1.80 6.11
N ASP A 136 24.46 -1.13 7.18
CA ASP A 136 23.90 0.16 7.58
C ASP A 136 24.83 1.28 7.15
N VAL A 137 24.26 2.27 6.48
CA VAL A 137 24.98 3.46 6.01
C VAL A 137 24.22 4.71 6.43
N ALA A 138 24.95 5.82 6.59
CA ALA A 138 24.35 7.14 6.78
C ALA A 138 24.51 7.93 5.49
N TYR A 139 23.39 8.32 4.87
CA TYR A 139 23.38 9.10 3.64
C TYR A 139 22.52 10.34 3.85
N LYS A 140 23.10 11.53 3.62
CA LYS A 140 22.46 12.84 3.89
C LYS A 140 21.82 12.92 5.30
N ALA A 141 22.52 12.40 6.31
CA ALA A 141 22.09 12.30 7.72
C ALA A 141 20.92 11.34 8.02
N VAL A 142 20.37 10.65 7.02
CA VAL A 142 19.36 9.61 7.19
C VAL A 142 20.04 8.25 7.24
N ARG A 143 19.60 7.38 8.16
CA ARG A 143 20.06 5.99 8.21
C ARG A 143 19.42 5.20 7.08
N ILE A 144 20.23 4.44 6.34
CA ILE A 144 19.78 3.51 5.31
C ILE A 144 20.34 2.12 5.64
N THR A 145 19.46 1.14 5.83
CA THR A 145 19.83 -0.28 5.89
C THR A 145 19.67 -0.87 4.49
N ILE A 146 20.76 -1.30 3.90
CA ILE A 146 20.79 -1.96 2.60
C ILE A 146 20.87 -3.47 2.85
N SER A 147 19.94 -4.23 2.29
CA SER A 147 19.87 -5.68 2.48
C SER A 147 19.68 -6.40 1.16
N ARG A 148 20.35 -7.55 1.00
CA ARG A 148 20.13 -8.48 -0.11
C ARG A 148 19.46 -9.74 0.41
N PHE A 149 18.35 -10.12 -0.21
CA PHE A 149 17.62 -11.34 0.14
C PHE A 149 17.61 -12.31 -1.04
N PRO A 150 17.42 -13.63 -0.80
CA PRO A 150 17.11 -14.54 -1.89
C PRO A 150 15.92 -14.02 -2.70
N HIS A 151 15.94 -14.20 -4.02
CA HIS A 151 14.90 -13.70 -4.93
C HIS A 151 13.58 -14.46 -4.72
N GLY A 152 12.48 -13.79 -4.40
CA GLY A 152 11.20 -14.44 -4.12
C GLY A 152 9.97 -13.61 -4.48
N GLY A 153 10.18 -12.53 -5.24
CA GLY A 153 9.18 -11.54 -5.57
C GLY A 153 9.02 -10.48 -4.46
N LYS A 154 8.38 -9.38 -4.84
CA LYS A 154 8.14 -8.21 -4.00
C LYS A 154 7.62 -8.54 -2.59
N ARG A 155 6.62 -9.42 -2.47
CA ARG A 155 6.01 -9.78 -1.17
C ARG A 155 6.96 -10.59 -0.27
N HIS A 156 7.80 -11.45 -0.84
CA HIS A 156 8.84 -12.17 -0.11
C HIS A 156 9.92 -11.20 0.40
N CYS A 157 10.45 -10.35 -0.50
CA CYS A 157 11.39 -9.30 -0.10
C CYS A 157 10.79 -8.42 1.00
N GLN A 158 9.51 -8.08 0.88
CA GLN A 158 8.80 -7.35 1.93
C GLN A 158 8.76 -8.11 3.27
N LYS A 159 8.47 -9.42 3.26
CA LYS A 159 8.47 -10.25 4.46
C LYS A 159 9.83 -10.24 5.16
N SER A 160 10.91 -10.52 4.42
CA SER A 160 12.28 -10.55 4.96
C SER A 160 12.69 -9.19 5.53
N THR A 161 12.34 -8.11 4.84
CA THR A 161 12.58 -6.74 5.30
C THR A 161 11.80 -6.45 6.58
N PHE A 162 10.54 -6.87 6.68
CA PHE A 162 9.73 -6.70 7.88
C PHE A 162 10.29 -7.47 9.09
N GLU A 163 10.75 -8.71 8.88
CA GLU A 163 11.44 -9.48 9.92
C GLU A 163 12.73 -8.79 10.38
N LEU A 164 13.48 -8.17 9.46
CA LEU A 164 14.65 -7.37 9.80
C LEU A 164 14.26 -6.13 10.62
N ILE A 165 13.21 -5.42 10.25
CA ILE A 165 12.68 -4.26 10.99
C ILE A 165 12.29 -4.67 12.43
N GLU A 166 11.58 -5.79 12.60
CA GLU A 166 11.20 -6.30 13.92
C GLU A 166 12.42 -6.61 14.79
N ARG A 167 13.52 -7.12 14.21
CA ARG A 167 14.78 -7.36 14.93
C ARG A 167 15.49 -6.06 15.30
N VAL A 168 15.64 -5.13 14.34
CA VAL A 168 16.36 -3.87 14.53
C VAL A 168 15.65 -2.96 15.55
N TYR A 169 14.32 -2.99 15.59
CA TYR A 169 13.51 -2.16 16.48
C TYR A 169 12.88 -2.93 17.64
N ALA A 170 13.34 -4.15 17.93
CA ALA A 170 12.75 -5.03 18.94
C ALA A 170 12.55 -4.33 20.30
N ASP A 171 13.57 -3.60 20.78
CA ASP A 171 13.51 -2.93 22.08
C ASP A 171 12.69 -1.64 22.03
N TYR A 172 12.75 -0.91 20.92
CA TYR A 172 11.93 0.30 20.72
C TYR A 172 10.43 -0.04 20.70
N ILE A 173 10.03 -1.09 19.98
CA ILE A 173 8.64 -1.52 19.83
C ILE A 173 8.07 -2.05 21.16
N LYS A 174 8.90 -2.60 22.05
CA LYS A 174 8.46 -3.01 23.40
C LYS A 174 8.05 -1.81 24.25
N GLN A 175 8.72 -0.67 24.07
CA GLN A 175 8.54 0.53 24.90
C GLN A 175 7.60 1.57 24.27
N HIS A 176 7.47 1.58 22.94
CA HIS A 176 6.76 2.63 22.21
C HIS A 176 5.83 2.09 21.12
N ASP A 177 4.65 2.72 20.99
CA ASP A 177 3.64 2.43 19.95
C ASP A 177 3.45 3.61 18.96
N ASN A 178 4.50 4.43 18.80
CA ASN A 178 4.50 5.65 17.97
C ASN A 178 5.36 5.49 16.71
N MET A 179 5.31 4.32 16.09
CA MET A 179 6.11 3.99 14.91
C MET A 179 5.21 3.69 13.71
N PHE A 180 5.61 4.20 12.55
CA PHE A 180 4.94 4.01 11.28
C PHE A 180 5.87 3.34 10.28
N ILE A 181 5.28 2.59 9.35
CA ILE A 181 5.97 1.97 8.22
C ILE A 181 5.37 2.51 6.91
N LEU A 182 6.22 3.05 6.05
CA LEU A 182 5.86 3.53 4.72
C LEU A 182 6.26 2.48 3.69
N PHE A 183 5.28 1.99 2.92
CA PHE A 183 5.53 1.22 1.71
C PHE A 183 5.67 2.18 0.53
N ILE A 184 6.75 2.01 -0.21
CA ILE A 184 7.07 2.77 -1.42
C ILE A 184 7.69 1.83 -2.46
N ASP A 185 7.33 2.04 -3.73
CA ASP A 185 7.98 1.33 -4.84
C ASP A 185 9.30 2.04 -5.21
N SER A 186 10.28 1.28 -5.71
CA SER A 186 11.61 1.80 -6.09
C SER A 186 11.61 2.79 -7.25
N ASP A 187 10.48 2.94 -7.96
CA ASP A 187 10.26 3.91 -9.03
C ASP A 187 9.50 5.17 -8.57
N CYS A 188 9.22 5.28 -7.27
CA CYS A 188 8.41 6.36 -6.71
C CYS A 188 9.26 7.48 -6.11
N VAL A 189 9.03 8.70 -6.58
CA VAL A 189 9.65 9.93 -6.07
C VAL A 189 8.66 10.64 -5.13
N LEU A 190 9.01 10.75 -3.86
CA LEU A 190 8.20 11.44 -2.84
C LEU A 190 8.21 12.95 -3.01
N ASP A 191 7.07 13.58 -2.71
CA ASP A 191 7.03 15.03 -2.49
C ASP A 191 7.69 15.38 -1.14
N LYS A 192 8.41 16.50 -1.08
CA LYS A 192 9.16 16.92 0.11
C LYS A 192 8.34 16.93 1.41
N LEU A 193 7.04 17.22 1.34
CA LEU A 193 6.16 17.29 2.52
C LEU A 193 5.37 16.00 2.78
N CYS A 194 5.66 14.93 2.04
CA CYS A 194 4.87 13.70 2.05
C CYS A 194 4.80 13.06 3.45
N LEU A 195 5.94 12.85 4.11
CA LEU A 195 6.00 12.22 5.44
C LEU A 195 5.28 13.05 6.50
N GLN A 196 5.52 14.36 6.54
CA GLN A 196 4.83 15.28 7.46
C GLN A 196 3.32 15.27 7.27
N ASN A 197 2.85 15.24 6.03
CA ASN A 197 1.42 15.27 5.73
C ASN A 197 0.72 13.97 6.14
N PHE A 198 1.38 12.81 5.97
CA PHE A 198 0.88 11.55 6.53
C PHE A 198 0.77 11.61 8.05
N VAL A 199 1.86 11.99 8.74
CA VAL A 199 1.88 12.07 10.22
C VAL A 199 0.85 13.08 10.72
N TYR A 200 0.67 14.21 10.03
CA TYR A 200 -0.35 15.19 10.38
C TYR A 200 -1.76 14.59 10.33
N ASP A 201 -2.12 13.89 9.25
CA ASP A 201 -3.47 13.31 9.13
C ASP A 201 -3.66 12.06 10.00
N MET A 202 -2.59 11.33 10.33
CA MET A 202 -2.68 10.13 11.16
C MET A 202 -2.65 10.43 12.68
N GLU A 203 -1.91 11.45 13.11
CA GLU A 203 -1.56 11.66 14.53
C GLU A 203 -1.82 13.09 15.03
N LEU A 204 -1.45 14.12 14.26
CA LEU A 204 -1.33 15.49 14.79
C LEU A 204 -2.51 16.41 14.48
N SER A 205 -3.45 15.99 13.64
CA SER A 205 -4.58 16.83 13.22
C SER A 205 -5.50 17.17 14.40
N PRO A 206 -6.00 18.42 14.50
CA PRO A 206 -6.91 18.81 15.58
C PRO A 206 -8.17 17.94 15.61
N GLY A 207 -8.54 17.44 16.79
CA GLY A 207 -9.70 16.56 16.96
C GLY A 207 -9.50 15.14 16.43
N ASN A 208 -8.27 14.77 16.01
CA ASN A 208 -7.97 13.42 15.60
C ASN A 208 -7.94 12.48 16.81
N SER A 209 -8.63 11.35 16.70
CA SER A 209 -8.68 10.30 17.73
C SER A 209 -7.39 9.48 17.82
N ARG A 210 -6.41 9.73 16.95
CA ARG A 210 -5.12 8.99 16.85
C ARG A 210 -5.31 7.49 16.64
N GLN A 211 -6.46 7.11 16.10
CA GLN A 211 -6.85 5.72 15.83
C GLN A 211 -6.70 5.36 14.34
N MET A 212 -5.99 6.19 13.57
CA MET A 212 -5.68 5.91 12.17
C MET A 212 -4.71 4.73 12.08
N LEU A 213 -5.10 3.73 11.30
CA LEU A 213 -4.35 2.49 11.11
C LEU A 213 -3.51 2.54 9.86
N ALA A 214 -4.05 3.11 8.78
CA ALA A 214 -3.41 3.15 7.48
C ALA A 214 -3.92 4.34 6.65
N MET A 215 -3.03 4.94 5.87
CA MET A 215 -3.40 5.93 4.87
C MET A 215 -2.61 5.72 3.58
N THR A 216 -3.28 5.92 2.44
CA THR A 216 -2.62 6.02 1.14
C THR A 216 -2.57 7.48 0.68
N GLY A 217 -1.51 7.84 -0.04
CA GLY A 217 -1.33 9.19 -0.58
C GLY A 217 -1.72 9.30 -2.06
N VAL A 218 -1.64 10.51 -2.60
CA VAL A 218 -1.94 10.79 -4.01
C VAL A 218 -0.75 10.41 -4.90
N ILE A 219 -0.91 9.31 -5.63
CA ILE A 219 0.05 8.88 -6.64
C ILE A 219 -0.27 9.58 -7.96
N THR A 220 0.75 10.16 -8.60
CA THR A 220 0.62 10.75 -9.93
C THR A 220 1.72 10.22 -10.83
N SER A 221 1.59 10.34 -12.15
CA SER A 221 2.65 9.85 -13.04
C SER A 221 3.69 10.94 -13.34
N THR A 222 4.91 10.50 -13.60
CA THR A 222 6.00 11.24 -14.24
C THR A 222 6.44 10.46 -15.48
N THR A 223 7.09 11.12 -16.43
CA THR A 223 7.61 10.44 -17.62
C THR A 223 8.74 11.24 -18.25
N LYS A 224 9.79 10.55 -18.68
CA LYS A 224 10.86 11.09 -19.53
C LYS A 224 10.38 11.41 -20.95
N LYS A 225 9.51 10.56 -21.54
CA LYS A 225 9.00 10.70 -22.91
C LYS A 225 7.49 10.91 -22.92
N HIS A 226 7.01 11.96 -23.59
CA HIS A 226 5.59 12.23 -23.70
C HIS A 226 4.98 11.47 -24.89
N SER A 227 4.00 10.63 -24.60
CA SER A 227 3.18 9.92 -25.58
C SER A 227 1.71 9.93 -25.17
N MET A 228 0.82 9.58 -26.10
CA MET A 228 -0.62 9.42 -25.80
C MET A 228 -0.84 8.42 -24.65
N ILE A 229 -0.07 7.33 -24.59
CA ILE A 229 -0.14 6.33 -23.52
C ILE A 229 0.20 6.95 -22.16
N THR A 230 1.25 7.76 -22.08
CA THR A 230 1.64 8.43 -20.81
C THR A 230 0.65 9.52 -20.40
N LEU A 231 0.02 10.20 -21.36
CA LEU A 231 -1.02 11.21 -21.12
C LEU A 231 -2.28 10.58 -20.54
N LEU A 232 -2.75 9.46 -21.12
CA LEU A 232 -3.90 8.71 -20.62
C LEU A 232 -3.64 8.20 -19.20
N GLN A 233 -2.47 7.61 -18.95
CA GLN A 233 -2.08 7.16 -17.61
C GLN A 233 -2.14 8.29 -16.57
N ASP A 234 -1.60 9.48 -16.86
CA ASP A 234 -1.65 10.60 -15.93
C ASP A 234 -3.09 10.98 -15.54
N MET A 235 -3.97 11.08 -16.55
CA MET A 235 -5.38 11.38 -16.33
C MET A 235 -6.10 10.29 -15.54
N GLU A 236 -5.77 9.02 -15.79
CA GLU A 236 -6.28 7.87 -15.03
C GLU A 236 -5.82 7.90 -13.57
N TYR A 237 -4.55 8.18 -13.30
CA TYR A 237 -4.04 8.30 -11.94
C TYR A 237 -4.78 9.40 -11.18
N ILE A 238 -4.93 10.60 -11.78
CA ILE A 238 -5.64 11.68 -11.10
C ILE A 238 -7.11 11.32 -10.87
N HIS A 239 -7.79 10.73 -11.86
CA HIS A 239 -9.18 10.31 -11.69
C HIS A 239 -9.32 9.24 -10.60
N GLY A 240 -8.57 8.14 -10.68
CA GLY A 240 -8.64 7.06 -9.69
C GLY A 240 -8.26 7.52 -8.29
N GLN A 241 -7.22 8.35 -8.15
CA GLN A 241 -6.70 8.77 -6.86
C GLN A 241 -7.53 9.89 -6.20
N LEU A 242 -7.93 10.91 -6.95
CA LEU A 242 -8.63 12.07 -6.36
C LEU A 242 -10.14 11.96 -6.44
N PHE A 243 -10.69 11.23 -7.41
CA PHE A 243 -12.13 11.01 -7.50
C PHE A 243 -12.51 9.70 -6.80
N GLU A 244 -12.15 8.55 -7.37
CA GLU A 244 -12.67 7.25 -6.90
C GLU A 244 -12.26 6.96 -5.45
N ARG A 245 -10.97 7.06 -5.12
CA ARG A 245 -10.48 6.78 -3.76
C ARG A 245 -10.96 7.80 -2.72
N THR A 246 -11.16 9.05 -3.11
CA THR A 246 -11.73 10.06 -2.20
C THR A 246 -13.18 9.72 -1.87
N VAL A 247 -13.96 9.27 -2.86
CA VAL A 247 -15.33 8.77 -2.63
C VAL A 247 -15.31 7.56 -1.71
N GLU A 248 -14.45 6.57 -1.97
CA GLU A 248 -14.30 5.40 -1.11
C GLU A 248 -13.97 5.83 0.33
N SER A 249 -12.95 6.66 0.51
CA SER A 249 -12.53 7.23 1.79
C SER A 249 -13.71 7.89 2.52
N GLY A 250 -14.55 8.65 1.79
CA GLY A 250 -15.77 9.27 2.32
C GLY A 250 -16.87 8.28 2.69
N CYS A 251 -16.88 7.09 2.12
CA CYS A 251 -17.79 6.00 2.45
C CYS A 251 -17.32 5.13 3.64
N GLY A 252 -16.19 5.46 4.26
CA GLY A 252 -15.73 4.85 5.50
C GLY A 252 -14.40 4.09 5.44
N SER A 253 -13.89 3.78 4.25
CA SER A 253 -12.56 3.15 4.06
C SER A 253 -12.12 3.26 2.60
N VAL A 254 -10.83 3.12 2.31
CA VAL A 254 -10.38 2.80 0.94
C VAL A 254 -10.37 1.28 0.71
N THR A 255 -10.52 0.84 -0.54
CA THR A 255 -10.51 -0.60 -0.91
C THR A 255 -9.16 -1.11 -1.41
N CYS A 256 -8.19 -0.21 -1.55
CA CYS A 256 -6.83 -0.54 -1.96
C CYS A 256 -5.84 0.43 -1.32
N LEU A 257 -4.81 -0.09 -0.66
CA LEU A 257 -3.64 0.59 -0.14
C LEU A 257 -2.48 0.21 -1.07
N PRO A 258 -2.15 1.04 -2.06
CA PRO A 258 -1.19 0.73 -3.10
C PRO A 258 0.23 0.67 -2.52
N GLY A 259 1.02 -0.32 -2.94
CA GLY A 259 2.42 -0.48 -2.52
C GLY A 259 3.30 0.75 -2.85
N ALA A 260 2.92 1.51 -3.88
CA ALA A 260 3.63 2.71 -4.31
C ALA A 260 3.64 3.86 -3.29
N LEU A 261 2.57 4.02 -2.48
CA LEU A 261 2.52 5.07 -1.45
C LEU A 261 1.47 4.79 -0.38
N THR A 262 1.89 4.09 0.67
CA THR A 262 1.02 3.74 1.81
C THR A 262 1.77 3.85 3.13
N MET A 263 1.23 4.64 4.07
CA MET A 263 1.70 4.72 5.45
C MET A 263 0.82 3.85 6.36
N LEU A 264 1.43 2.95 7.13
CA LEU A 264 0.76 2.06 8.07
C LEU A 264 1.27 2.33 9.49
N ARG A 265 0.39 2.27 10.49
CA ARG A 265 0.81 2.18 11.90
C ARG A 265 1.45 0.82 12.12
N LEU A 266 2.66 0.78 12.67
CA LEU A 266 3.43 -0.46 12.76
C LEU A 266 2.71 -1.52 13.62
N SER A 267 2.18 -1.16 14.79
CA SER A 267 1.41 -2.11 15.62
C SER A 267 0.22 -2.72 14.90
N ALA A 268 -0.46 -1.94 14.06
CA ALA A 268 -1.56 -2.44 13.26
C ALA A 268 -1.06 -3.40 12.17
N PHE A 269 0.03 -3.04 11.50
CA PHE A 269 0.64 -3.90 10.48
C PHE A 269 1.16 -5.21 11.07
N ARG A 270 1.82 -5.21 12.23
CA ARG A 270 2.32 -6.44 12.91
C ARG A 270 1.22 -7.48 13.13
N LEU A 271 0.02 -7.04 13.52
CA LEU A 271 -1.14 -7.92 13.69
C LEU A 271 -1.62 -8.52 12.37
N MET A 272 -1.53 -7.78 11.28
CA MET A 272 -1.94 -8.24 9.95
C MET A 272 -0.82 -9.01 9.25
N ALA A 273 0.44 -8.76 9.58
CA ALA A 273 1.64 -9.33 8.96
C ALA A 273 1.63 -10.86 9.00
N LYS A 274 1.14 -11.47 10.09
CA LYS A 274 0.98 -12.95 10.18
C LYS A 274 0.05 -13.53 9.11
N TYR A 275 -0.93 -12.77 8.63
CA TYR A 275 -1.84 -13.19 7.56
C TYR A 275 -1.39 -12.68 6.19
N TYR A 276 -0.82 -11.47 6.16
CA TYR A 276 -0.29 -10.84 4.95
C TYR A 276 0.98 -11.52 4.47
N PHE A 277 1.79 -12.12 5.34
CA PHE A 277 3.01 -12.88 4.99
C PHE A 277 2.88 -14.38 5.23
N ALA A 278 1.68 -14.88 5.54
CA ALA A 278 1.44 -16.32 5.48
C ALA A 278 1.80 -16.79 4.07
N ASP A 279 2.76 -17.72 3.97
CA ASP A 279 3.31 -18.27 2.71
C ASP A 279 2.26 -19.16 2.02
N LYS A 280 1.18 -18.51 1.59
CA LYS A 280 0.11 -19.14 0.82
C LYS A 280 0.52 -19.43 -0.61
N ALA A 281 1.70 -19.00 -1.07
CA ALA A 281 2.18 -19.31 -2.41
C ALA A 281 2.17 -20.83 -2.66
N GLU A 282 2.69 -21.61 -1.72
CA GLU A 282 2.68 -23.07 -1.81
C GLU A 282 1.35 -23.71 -1.38
N GLU A 283 0.41 -22.92 -0.85
CA GLU A 283 -0.93 -23.35 -0.45
C GLU A 283 -2.01 -22.83 -1.41
N CYS A 284 -1.63 -22.21 -2.53
CA CYS A 284 -2.59 -21.75 -3.54
C CYS A 284 -3.20 -23.00 -4.19
N ASP A 285 -4.48 -23.22 -3.92
CA ASP A 285 -5.22 -24.35 -4.50
C ASP A 285 -5.56 -24.09 -5.98
N ASP A 286 -5.67 -22.83 -6.40
CA ASP A 286 -6.04 -22.43 -7.75
C ASP A 286 -5.50 -21.05 -8.17
N LEU A 287 -5.75 -20.69 -9.44
CA LEU A 287 -5.43 -19.39 -10.02
C LEU A 287 -6.11 -18.21 -9.28
N PHE A 288 -7.28 -18.44 -8.69
CA PHE A 288 -8.03 -17.40 -7.98
C PHE A 288 -7.29 -16.98 -6.71
N ASP A 289 -6.81 -17.94 -5.93
CA ASP A 289 -6.00 -17.70 -4.74
C ASP A 289 -4.65 -17.09 -5.07
N TYR A 290 -4.02 -17.52 -6.17
CA TYR A 290 -2.79 -16.92 -6.65
C TYR A 290 -3.00 -15.45 -7.03
N ALA A 291 -4.00 -15.16 -7.88
CA ALA A 291 -4.30 -13.79 -8.31
C ALA A 291 -4.70 -12.88 -7.14
N LYS A 292 -5.43 -13.41 -6.16
CA LYS A 292 -5.79 -12.70 -4.93
C LYS A 292 -4.56 -12.30 -4.12
N CYS A 293 -3.66 -13.26 -3.86
CA CYS A 293 -2.56 -13.08 -2.91
C CYS A 293 -1.28 -12.48 -3.51
N HIS A 294 -1.06 -12.64 -4.83
CA HIS A 294 0.19 -12.25 -5.51
C HIS A 294 0.02 -11.18 -6.58
N LEU A 295 -1.16 -11.08 -7.23
CA LEU A 295 -1.42 -10.03 -8.23
C LEU A 295 -2.18 -8.83 -7.65
N GLY A 296 -2.88 -9.04 -6.53
CA GLY A 296 -3.65 -8.03 -5.81
C GLY A 296 -3.27 -7.96 -4.33
N GLU A 297 -1.99 -8.16 -4.01
CA GLU A 297 -1.46 -8.18 -2.64
C GLU A 297 -1.82 -6.91 -1.85
N ASP A 298 -1.81 -5.74 -2.51
CA ASP A 298 -2.23 -4.45 -1.95
C ASP A 298 -3.70 -4.44 -1.51
N ARG A 299 -4.59 -5.01 -2.34
CA ARG A 299 -6.02 -5.12 -2.05
C ARG A 299 -6.27 -6.15 -0.96
N TRP A 300 -5.51 -7.25 -0.97
CA TRP A 300 -5.56 -8.25 0.08
C TRP A 300 -5.14 -7.67 1.44
N LEU A 301 -4.03 -6.94 1.49
CA LEU A 301 -3.59 -6.22 2.68
C LEU A 301 -4.69 -5.27 3.18
N THR A 302 -5.31 -4.54 2.28
CA THR A 302 -6.40 -3.62 2.61
C THR A 302 -7.60 -4.34 3.19
N HIS A 303 -7.99 -5.48 2.63
CA HIS A 303 -9.08 -6.32 3.14
C HIS A 303 -8.78 -6.78 4.57
N LEU A 304 -7.55 -7.21 4.86
CA LEU A 304 -7.12 -7.59 6.21
C LEU A 304 -7.25 -6.42 7.19
N PHE A 305 -6.77 -5.23 6.81
CA PHE A 305 -6.95 -4.02 7.62
C PHE A 305 -8.42 -3.66 7.84
N MET A 306 -9.28 -3.79 6.82
CA MET A 306 -10.71 -3.49 6.93
C MET A 306 -11.43 -4.43 7.91
N ILE A 307 -11.06 -5.71 7.92
CA ILE A 307 -11.55 -6.69 8.92
C ILE A 307 -11.04 -6.33 10.31
N GLY A 308 -9.74 -6.05 10.42
CA GLY A 308 -9.11 -5.70 11.68
C GLY A 308 -9.65 -4.41 12.28
N ALA A 309 -10.07 -3.45 11.46
CA ALA A 309 -10.46 -2.12 11.91
C ALA A 309 -11.74 -2.18 12.77
N LYS A 310 -11.68 -1.58 13.97
CA LYS A 310 -12.81 -1.56 14.91
C LYS A 310 -13.92 -0.61 14.47
N LYS A 311 -13.54 0.52 13.86
CA LYS A 311 -14.42 1.62 13.48
C LYS A 311 -14.26 1.96 12.00
N ARG A 312 -15.28 2.59 11.43
CA ARG A 312 -15.18 3.25 10.13
C ARG A 312 -14.15 4.38 10.20
N TYR A 313 -13.60 4.75 9.05
CA TYR A 313 -12.67 5.87 8.84
C TYR A 313 -11.27 5.69 9.44
N GLN A 314 -10.88 4.49 9.89
CA GLN A 314 -9.51 4.23 10.36
C GLN A 314 -8.51 3.96 9.23
N ILE A 315 -8.99 3.76 8.00
CA ILE A 315 -8.21 3.53 6.79
C ILE A 315 -8.68 4.58 5.78
N GLN A 316 -7.81 5.50 5.36
CA GLN A 316 -8.24 6.69 4.60
C GLN A 316 -7.28 7.11 3.50
N MET A 317 -7.75 7.98 2.62
CA MET A 317 -6.92 8.70 1.64
C MET A 317 -6.37 9.98 2.27
N CYS A 318 -5.06 10.19 2.21
CA CYS A 318 -4.39 11.45 2.51
C CYS A 318 -4.23 12.26 1.21
N THR A 319 -5.06 13.29 1.05
CA THR A 319 -5.05 14.15 -0.16
C THR A 319 -3.92 15.19 -0.17
N SER A 320 -3.04 15.17 0.84
CA SER A 320 -1.93 16.10 0.99
C SER A 320 -0.54 15.46 0.90
N ALA A 321 -0.45 14.12 1.00
CA ALA A 321 0.77 13.36 0.75
C ALA A 321 0.82 12.95 -0.73
N PHE A 322 1.94 13.16 -1.41
CA PHE A 322 2.07 12.93 -2.85
C PHE A 322 3.35 12.16 -3.18
N CYS A 323 3.28 11.32 -4.21
CA CYS A 323 4.45 10.83 -4.91
C CYS A 323 4.23 10.88 -6.43
N LYS A 324 5.31 10.65 -7.17
CA LYS A 324 5.30 10.45 -8.62
C LYS A 324 5.91 9.10 -8.95
N THR A 325 5.24 8.29 -9.76
CA THR A 325 5.72 7.01 -10.31
C THR A 325 6.00 7.17 -11.80
N GLU A 326 6.97 6.46 -12.35
CA GLU A 326 7.27 6.50 -13.78
C GLU A 326 6.16 5.81 -14.60
N ALA A 327 5.65 6.52 -15.61
CA ALA A 327 4.61 6.01 -16.48
C ALA A 327 5.18 4.93 -17.41
N VAL A 328 4.35 3.92 -17.71
CA VAL A 328 4.72 2.88 -18.66
C VAL A 328 4.86 3.49 -20.06
N GLN A 329 5.99 3.23 -20.73
CA GLN A 329 6.32 3.86 -22.01
C GLN A 329 5.80 3.11 -23.24
N SER A 330 5.67 1.77 -23.15
CA SER A 330 5.30 0.91 -24.27
C SER A 330 3.88 0.35 -24.10
N TYR A 331 3.18 0.13 -25.22
CA TYR A 331 1.84 -0.47 -25.19
C TYR A 331 1.88 -1.92 -24.67
N SER A 332 2.89 -2.70 -25.04
CA SER A 332 3.05 -4.09 -24.56
C SER A 332 3.15 -4.12 -23.04
N SER A 333 4.08 -3.35 -22.45
CA SER A 333 4.24 -3.26 -21.00
C SER A 333 2.97 -2.74 -20.31
N LEU A 334 2.23 -1.81 -20.95
CA LEU A 334 0.97 -1.31 -20.41
C LEU A 334 -0.07 -2.42 -20.34
N VAL A 335 -0.24 -3.21 -21.40
CA VAL A 335 -1.15 -4.36 -21.41
C VAL A 335 -0.76 -5.36 -20.32
N LYS A 336 0.54 -5.59 -20.12
CA LYS A 336 1.04 -6.46 -19.04
C LYS A 336 0.60 -5.97 -17.66
N GLN A 337 0.84 -4.70 -17.38
CA GLN A 337 0.44 -4.05 -16.14
C GLN A 337 -1.09 -4.14 -15.94
N ARG A 338 -1.89 -3.85 -16.98
CA ARG A 338 -3.35 -3.82 -16.88
C ARG A 338 -3.96 -5.19 -16.70
N ARG A 339 -3.39 -6.23 -17.33
CA ARG A 339 -3.79 -7.62 -17.09
C ARG A 339 -3.58 -8.02 -15.63
N ARG A 340 -2.39 -7.74 -15.07
CA ARG A 340 -2.07 -8.00 -13.66
C ARG A 340 -3.05 -7.29 -12.72
N TRP A 341 -3.26 -5.99 -12.92
CA TRP A 341 -4.20 -5.21 -12.12
C TRP A 341 -5.63 -5.71 -12.24
N PHE A 342 -6.07 -6.12 -13.44
CA PHE A 342 -7.42 -6.64 -13.66
C PHE A 342 -7.65 -7.98 -12.95
N LEU A 343 -6.72 -8.93 -13.06
CA LEU A 343 -6.81 -10.23 -12.39
C LEU A 343 -6.82 -10.07 -10.86
N GLY A 344 -5.87 -9.30 -10.31
CA GLY A 344 -5.83 -9.01 -8.87
C GLY A 344 -7.05 -8.23 -8.37
N PHE A 345 -7.61 -7.35 -9.21
CA PHE A 345 -8.85 -6.62 -8.92
C PHE A 345 -10.05 -7.56 -8.80
N ILE A 346 -10.31 -8.38 -9.82
CA ILE A 346 -11.53 -9.22 -9.87
C ILE A 346 -11.57 -10.18 -8.68
N THR A 347 -10.47 -10.85 -8.36
CA THR A 347 -10.45 -11.80 -7.25
C THR A 347 -10.69 -11.12 -5.91
N ASN A 348 -10.00 -10.01 -5.62
CA ASN A 348 -10.19 -9.27 -4.37
C ASN A 348 -11.56 -8.60 -4.27
N GLU A 349 -12.15 -8.14 -5.37
CA GLU A 349 -13.52 -7.61 -5.38
C GLU A 349 -14.54 -8.68 -5.01
N VAL A 350 -14.39 -9.91 -5.53
CA VAL A 350 -15.26 -11.04 -5.16
C VAL A 350 -15.13 -11.33 -3.66
N CYS A 351 -13.91 -11.35 -3.11
CA CYS A 351 -13.66 -11.52 -1.68
C CYS A 351 -14.35 -10.44 -0.83
N MET A 352 -14.22 -9.18 -1.25
CA MET A 352 -14.80 -8.04 -0.53
C MET A 352 -16.33 -8.07 -0.57
N LEU A 353 -16.93 -8.31 -1.75
CA LEU A 353 -18.39 -8.32 -1.93
C LEU A 353 -19.07 -9.51 -1.24
N THR A 354 -18.34 -10.60 -1.01
CA THR A 354 -18.86 -11.81 -0.33
C THR A 354 -18.60 -11.81 1.18
N ASP A 355 -17.81 -10.88 1.72
CA ASP A 355 -17.53 -10.80 3.16
C ASP A 355 -18.62 -9.99 3.90
N TRP A 356 -19.54 -10.70 4.57
CA TRP A 356 -20.64 -10.10 5.32
C TRP A 356 -20.18 -9.15 6.46
N ARG A 357 -18.99 -9.37 7.03
CA ARG A 357 -18.43 -8.48 8.06
C ARG A 357 -18.22 -7.08 7.50
N LEU A 358 -17.80 -6.99 6.23
CA LEU A 358 -17.61 -5.73 5.53
C LEU A 358 -18.94 -5.08 5.15
N TRP A 359 -19.97 -5.85 4.79
CA TRP A 359 -21.32 -5.30 4.61
C TRP A 359 -21.87 -4.66 5.89
N LYS A 360 -21.66 -5.30 7.04
CA LYS A 360 -22.07 -4.74 8.35
C LYS A 360 -21.25 -3.51 8.72
N ARG A 361 -19.93 -3.55 8.52
CA ARG A 361 -19.02 -2.46 8.95
C ARG A 361 -18.98 -1.30 7.97
N TYR A 362 -19.04 -1.52 6.67
CA TYR A 362 -18.90 -0.49 5.62
C TYR A 362 -20.04 -0.56 4.56
N PRO A 363 -21.33 -0.55 4.97
CA PRO A 363 -22.44 -0.78 4.04
C PRO A 363 -22.46 0.20 2.85
N ALA A 364 -22.18 1.48 3.10
CA ALA A 364 -22.13 2.50 2.05
C ALA A 364 -20.99 2.25 1.05
N LEU A 365 -19.79 1.91 1.53
CA LEU A 365 -18.65 1.61 0.66
C LEU A 365 -18.93 0.39 -0.21
N ILE A 366 -19.37 -0.71 0.40
CA ILE A 366 -19.63 -1.96 -0.33
C ILE A 366 -20.77 -1.78 -1.34
N LEU A 367 -21.81 -1.03 -0.98
CA LEU A 367 -22.88 -0.68 -1.91
C LEU A 367 -22.37 0.15 -3.09
N VAL A 368 -21.54 1.17 -2.85
CA VAL A 368 -20.94 1.98 -3.92
C VAL A 368 -20.07 1.12 -4.83
N ARG A 369 -19.22 0.23 -4.28
CA ARG A 369 -18.39 -0.70 -5.07
C ARG A 369 -19.22 -1.65 -5.90
N PHE A 370 -20.27 -2.24 -5.32
CA PHE A 370 -21.21 -3.11 -6.01
C PHE A 370 -21.90 -2.39 -7.19
N MET A 371 -22.37 -1.16 -6.96
CA MET A 371 -22.99 -0.35 -8.00
C MET A 371 -21.98 0.11 -9.06
N GLN A 372 -20.76 0.48 -8.69
CA GLN A 372 -19.68 0.86 -9.62
C GLN A 372 -19.28 -0.29 -10.56
N ASN A 373 -19.25 -1.53 -10.07
CA ASN A 373 -19.04 -2.71 -10.92
C ASN A 373 -20.15 -2.84 -11.97
N THR A 374 -21.37 -2.38 -11.66
CA THR A 374 -22.47 -2.27 -12.65
C THR A 374 -22.23 -1.13 -13.65
N ILE A 375 -21.67 0.02 -13.24
CA ILE A 375 -21.32 1.14 -14.17
C ILE A 375 -20.19 0.77 -15.11
N ARG A 376 -19.20 0.00 -14.67
CA ARG A 376 -18.08 -0.42 -15.54
C ARG A 376 -18.60 -1.20 -16.75
N THR A 377 -19.69 -1.95 -16.58
CA THR A 377 -20.46 -2.54 -17.69
C THR A 377 -21.35 -1.55 -18.45
N THR A 378 -21.61 -0.37 -17.90
CA THR A 378 -22.33 0.73 -18.57
C THR A 378 -21.46 1.53 -19.53
N GLY A 379 -20.13 1.56 -19.37
CA GLY A 379 -19.22 2.04 -20.42
C GLY A 379 -19.36 1.23 -21.72
N LEU A 380 -19.57 -0.09 -21.58
CA LEU A 380 -19.92 -0.97 -22.70
C LEU A 380 -21.31 -0.64 -23.27
N LEU A 381 -22.27 -0.21 -22.44
CA LEU A 381 -23.59 0.23 -22.91
C LEU A 381 -23.54 1.56 -23.67
N PHE A 382 -22.70 2.50 -23.25
CA PHE A 382 -22.43 3.71 -24.03
C PHE A 382 -21.83 3.35 -25.39
N PHE A 383 -20.87 2.42 -25.43
CA PHE A 383 -20.31 1.91 -26.67
C PHE A 383 -21.36 1.21 -27.55
N VAL A 384 -22.19 0.32 -26.98
CA VAL A 384 -23.31 -0.34 -27.68
C VAL A 384 -24.32 0.69 -28.20
N MET A 385 -24.58 1.77 -27.45
CA MET A 385 -25.45 2.86 -27.84
C MET A 385 -24.86 3.67 -29.00
N VAL A 386 -23.56 3.96 -28.97
CA VAL A 386 -22.86 4.59 -30.10
C VAL A 386 -22.91 3.70 -31.34
N LEU A 387 -22.67 2.39 -31.20
CA LEU A 387 -22.82 1.43 -32.29
C LEU A 387 -24.26 1.36 -32.81
N ALA A 388 -25.27 1.41 -31.94
CA ALA A 388 -26.68 1.41 -32.32
C ALA A 388 -27.10 2.68 -33.08
N LEU A 389 -26.50 3.83 -32.75
CA LEU A 389 -26.65 5.07 -33.51
C LEU A 389 -25.96 4.98 -34.88
N LEU A 390 -24.74 4.43 -34.95
CA LEU A 390 -24.00 4.23 -36.19
C LEU A 390 -24.71 3.25 -37.14
N THR A 391 -25.39 2.25 -36.59
CA THR A 391 -26.16 1.25 -37.34
C THR A 391 -27.61 1.66 -37.60
N SER A 392 -28.00 2.92 -37.32
CA SER A 392 -29.34 3.49 -37.54
C SER A 392 -30.51 2.78 -36.84
N ASN A 393 -30.25 1.87 -35.89
CA ASN A 393 -31.28 1.17 -35.12
C ASN A 393 -31.90 2.04 -34.01
N ALA A 394 -31.23 3.10 -33.59
CA ALA A 394 -31.71 4.05 -32.57
C ALA A 394 -31.71 5.49 -33.10
N LYS A 395 -32.77 6.26 -32.79
CA LYS A 395 -32.82 7.69 -33.08
C LYS A 395 -32.26 8.49 -31.91
N ILE A 396 -31.47 9.53 -32.22
CA ILE A 396 -30.87 10.49 -31.27
C ILE A 396 -31.90 11.03 -30.26
N ARG A 397 -33.15 11.26 -30.69
CA ARG A 397 -34.24 11.75 -29.84
C ARG A 397 -34.62 10.83 -28.67
N ASN A 398 -34.30 9.54 -28.75
CA ASN A 398 -34.64 8.56 -27.72
C ASN A 398 -33.56 8.42 -26.65
N LEU A 399 -32.46 9.18 -26.76
CA LEU A 399 -31.34 9.13 -25.83
C LEU A 399 -31.38 10.31 -24.85
N PRO A 400 -31.00 10.10 -23.58
CA PRO A 400 -30.95 11.15 -22.58
C PRO A 400 -29.67 12.01 -22.76
N ILE A 401 -29.51 12.62 -23.93
CA ILE A 401 -28.29 13.36 -24.34
C ILE A 401 -27.99 14.51 -23.39
N GLY A 402 -29.02 15.25 -22.95
CA GLY A 402 -28.86 16.33 -21.98
C GLY A 402 -28.27 15.83 -20.66
N PHE A 403 -28.76 14.70 -20.15
CA PHE A 403 -28.25 14.08 -18.93
C PHE A 403 -26.79 13.63 -19.08
N ILE A 404 -26.46 12.97 -20.20
CA ILE A 404 -25.09 12.53 -20.51
C ILE A 404 -24.15 13.73 -20.62
N ALA A 405 -24.56 14.79 -21.33
CA ALA A 405 -23.77 15.99 -21.52
C ALA A 405 -23.48 16.70 -20.19
N VAL A 406 -24.49 16.84 -19.32
CA VAL A 406 -24.33 17.42 -17.98
C VAL A 406 -23.38 16.58 -17.14
N SER A 407 -23.55 15.26 -17.13
CA SER A 407 -22.68 14.33 -16.41
C SER A 407 -21.21 14.45 -16.84
N LEU A 408 -20.95 14.32 -18.15
CA LEU A 408 -19.59 14.38 -18.69
C LEU A 408 -18.98 15.77 -18.47
N GLY A 409 -19.78 16.83 -18.62
CA GLY A 409 -19.38 18.20 -18.35
C GLY A 409 -18.98 18.42 -16.88
N LEU A 410 -19.78 17.94 -15.92
CA LEU A 410 -19.46 18.06 -14.49
C LEU A 410 -18.21 17.26 -14.10
N ASN A 411 -18.02 16.07 -14.66
CA ASN A 411 -16.80 15.30 -14.42
C ASN A 411 -15.58 16.00 -15.05
N TRP A 412 -15.70 16.53 -16.27
CA TRP A 412 -14.63 17.29 -16.91
C TRP A 412 -14.27 18.56 -16.13
N LEU A 413 -15.26 19.33 -15.66
CA LEU A 413 -15.03 20.50 -14.81
C LEU A 413 -14.30 20.14 -13.51
N LEU A 414 -14.64 19.00 -12.89
CA LEU A 414 -13.94 18.51 -11.71
C LEU A 414 -12.47 18.15 -12.03
N MET A 415 -12.22 17.50 -13.16
CA MET A 415 -10.86 17.19 -13.63
C MET A 415 -10.06 18.45 -13.96
N LEU A 416 -10.69 19.49 -14.53
CA LEU A 416 -10.06 20.79 -14.74
C LEU A 416 -9.69 21.46 -13.41
N TYR A 417 -10.57 21.38 -12.41
CA TYR A 417 -10.26 21.86 -11.06
C TYR A 417 -9.04 21.13 -10.46
N PHE A 418 -9.00 19.80 -10.54
CA PHE A 418 -7.83 19.03 -10.09
C PHE A 418 -6.56 19.38 -10.86
N GLY A 419 -6.66 19.50 -12.19
CA GLY A 419 -5.56 19.93 -13.04
C GLY A 419 -5.02 21.30 -12.64
N ALA A 420 -5.89 22.28 -12.44
CA ALA A 420 -5.49 23.62 -11.98
C ALA A 420 -4.87 23.58 -10.58
N LYS A 421 -5.48 22.85 -9.63
CA LYS A 421 -5.01 22.75 -8.25
C LYS A 421 -3.64 22.07 -8.13
N LEU A 422 -3.39 21.06 -8.96
CA LEU A 422 -2.13 20.32 -9.00
C LEU A 422 -1.11 20.87 -10.01
N LYS A 423 -1.43 21.97 -10.70
CA LYS A 423 -0.64 22.52 -11.82
C LYS A 423 -0.38 21.50 -12.95
N ARG A 424 -1.31 20.56 -13.14
CA ARG A 424 -1.32 19.56 -14.22
C ARG A 424 -2.34 19.96 -15.29
N PHE A 425 -2.00 20.96 -16.09
CA PHE A 425 -2.90 21.50 -17.13
C PHE A 425 -3.23 20.50 -18.27
N LYS A 426 -2.49 19.39 -18.36
CA LYS A 426 -2.78 18.26 -19.26
C LYS A 426 -4.21 17.71 -19.10
N MET A 427 -4.84 17.92 -17.93
CA MET A 427 -6.24 17.56 -17.67
C MET A 427 -7.26 18.25 -18.59
N TRP A 428 -6.86 19.29 -19.33
CA TRP A 428 -7.70 19.84 -20.40
C TRP A 428 -8.11 18.77 -21.43
N PHE A 429 -7.26 17.78 -21.69
CA PHE A 429 -7.52 16.68 -22.62
C PHE A 429 -8.33 15.53 -22.03
N TYR A 430 -8.86 15.67 -20.81
CA TYR A 430 -9.67 14.64 -20.17
C TYR A 430 -10.85 14.12 -21.01
N PRO A 431 -11.51 14.91 -21.91
CA PRO A 431 -12.53 14.37 -22.79
C PRO A 431 -12.09 13.19 -23.67
N LEU A 432 -10.78 13.04 -23.96
CA LEU A 432 -10.25 11.84 -24.63
C LEU A 432 -10.54 10.56 -23.82
N MET A 433 -10.54 10.64 -22.49
CA MET A 433 -10.84 9.52 -21.61
C MET A 433 -12.25 8.99 -21.82
N PHE A 434 -13.22 9.84 -22.16
CA PHE A 434 -14.60 9.38 -22.38
C PHE A 434 -14.75 8.47 -23.61
N VAL A 435 -13.81 8.57 -24.57
CA VAL A 435 -13.82 7.78 -25.81
C VAL A 435 -12.83 6.62 -25.73
N LEU A 436 -11.58 6.91 -25.36
CA LEU A 436 -10.50 5.93 -25.41
C LEU A 436 -10.55 4.96 -24.23
N ASN A 437 -10.87 5.43 -23.02
CA ASN A 437 -10.83 4.60 -21.82
C ASN A 437 -11.84 3.43 -21.86
N PRO A 438 -13.10 3.60 -22.33
CA PRO A 438 -14.01 2.46 -22.50
C PRO A 438 -13.48 1.40 -23.47
N LEU A 439 -12.90 1.81 -24.60
CA LEU A 439 -12.34 0.90 -25.60
C LEU A 439 -11.13 0.14 -25.06
N LEU A 440 -10.21 0.85 -24.41
CA LEU A 440 -9.01 0.26 -23.80
C LEU A 440 -9.39 -0.67 -22.64
N ASN A 441 -10.30 -0.28 -21.75
CA ASN A 441 -10.76 -1.14 -20.66
C ASN A 441 -11.49 -2.39 -21.17
N TRP A 442 -12.32 -2.26 -22.22
CA TRP A 442 -12.94 -3.42 -22.85
C TRP A 442 -11.88 -4.37 -23.40
N TYR A 443 -10.90 -3.85 -24.14
CA TYR A 443 -9.78 -4.65 -24.64
C TYR A 443 -9.01 -5.32 -23.50
N TYR A 444 -8.63 -4.59 -22.45
CA TYR A 444 -7.92 -5.14 -21.29
C TYR A 444 -8.74 -6.21 -20.56
N THR A 445 -10.06 -6.03 -20.47
CA THR A 445 -10.95 -6.99 -19.83
C THR A 445 -11.07 -8.27 -20.66
N VAL A 446 -11.34 -8.15 -21.97
CA VAL A 446 -11.42 -9.31 -22.87
C VAL A 446 -10.08 -10.03 -22.94
N TYR A 447 -8.99 -9.29 -23.13
CA TYR A 447 -7.65 -9.85 -23.12
C TYR A 447 -7.36 -10.53 -21.78
N GLY A 448 -7.63 -9.87 -20.65
CA GLY A 448 -7.42 -10.43 -19.31
C GLY A 448 -8.23 -11.69 -19.03
N ILE A 449 -9.48 -11.79 -19.51
CA ILE A 449 -10.32 -12.99 -19.39
C ILE A 449 -9.80 -14.12 -20.29
N LEU A 450 -9.54 -13.84 -21.57
CA LEU A 450 -9.05 -14.85 -22.52
C LEU A 450 -7.66 -15.37 -22.14
N THR A 451 -6.86 -14.51 -21.52
CA THR A 451 -5.52 -14.86 -21.02
C THR A 451 -5.50 -15.14 -19.53
N ALA A 452 -6.65 -15.28 -18.85
CA ALA A 452 -6.67 -15.58 -17.43
C ALA A 452 -5.99 -16.93 -17.16
N GLY A 453 -6.30 -17.93 -17.99
CA GLY A 453 -5.62 -19.24 -17.98
C GLY A 453 -4.37 -19.30 -18.86
N SER A 454 -4.07 -18.27 -19.67
CA SER A 454 -2.83 -18.22 -20.44
C SER A 454 -1.69 -17.86 -19.51
N ARG A 455 -0.77 -18.82 -19.42
CA ARG A 455 0.43 -18.75 -18.60
C ARG A 455 1.51 -17.90 -19.28
N THR A 456 1.43 -17.63 -20.58
CA THR A 456 2.44 -16.86 -21.31
C THR A 456 1.98 -15.50 -21.84
N TRP A 457 2.93 -14.58 -22.08
CA TRP A 457 2.70 -13.24 -22.66
C TRP A 457 2.46 -13.22 -24.19
N GLY A 458 2.39 -14.38 -24.86
CA GLY A 458 2.04 -14.48 -26.29
C GLY A 458 3.05 -15.19 -27.20
N GLY A 459 3.58 -16.34 -26.77
CA GLY A 459 4.38 -17.25 -27.62
C GLY A 459 3.81 -18.68 -27.63
N PRO A 460 4.15 -19.52 -28.63
CA PRO A 460 3.74 -20.93 -28.66
C PRO A 460 4.22 -21.61 -27.37
N ARG A 461 3.29 -22.28 -26.68
CA ARG A 461 3.44 -23.05 -25.42
C ARG A 461 4.91 -23.27 -25.01
N ALA A 462 5.49 -22.29 -24.33
CA ALA A 462 6.72 -22.50 -23.59
C ALA A 462 6.33 -23.26 -22.32
N ASP A 463 6.99 -24.38 -22.04
CA ASP A 463 6.68 -25.25 -20.89
C ASP A 463 6.64 -24.42 -19.60
N ALA A 464 5.44 -24.25 -19.04
CA ALA A 464 5.22 -23.46 -17.83
C ALA A 464 6.09 -24.02 -16.70
N ALA A 465 6.73 -23.14 -15.93
CA ALA A 465 7.48 -23.56 -14.76
C ALA A 465 6.51 -24.17 -13.74
N ALA A 466 6.66 -25.46 -13.48
CA ALA A 466 5.90 -26.17 -12.47
C ALA A 466 6.82 -26.45 -11.28
N ALA A 467 6.28 -26.37 -10.07
CA ALA A 467 6.95 -26.97 -8.92
C ALA A 467 6.81 -28.49 -8.97
N ASP A 468 7.88 -29.20 -8.63
CA ASP A 468 7.95 -30.65 -8.50
C ASP A 468 8.70 -31.06 -7.22
N MET A 469 9.09 -32.33 -7.08
CA MET A 469 9.85 -32.81 -5.90
C MET A 469 11.18 -32.09 -5.69
N HIS A 470 11.77 -31.53 -6.75
CA HIS A 470 13.10 -30.92 -6.74
C HIS A 470 13.06 -29.41 -6.96
N THR A 471 11.94 -28.86 -7.40
CA THR A 471 11.75 -27.44 -7.70
C THR A 471 10.68 -26.82 -6.81
N THR A 472 11.05 -25.76 -6.08
CA THR A 472 10.10 -25.04 -5.23
C THR A 472 9.16 -24.14 -6.07
N ALA A 473 8.00 -23.76 -5.51
CA ALA A 473 7.10 -22.80 -6.18
C ALA A 473 7.80 -21.47 -6.51
N ARG A 474 8.76 -21.11 -5.65
CA ARG A 474 9.64 -19.96 -5.78
C ARG A 474 10.60 -20.10 -6.96
N GLU A 475 11.31 -21.22 -7.06
CA GLU A 475 12.22 -21.49 -8.19
C GLU A 475 11.46 -21.59 -9.52
N ALA A 476 10.24 -22.13 -9.50
CA ALA A 476 9.37 -22.13 -10.67
C ALA A 476 9.02 -20.69 -11.10
N ALA A 477 8.65 -19.81 -10.17
CA ALA A 477 8.41 -18.40 -10.48
C ALA A 477 9.65 -17.70 -11.07
N GLU A 478 10.82 -17.95 -10.48
CA GLU A 478 12.09 -17.39 -10.98
C GLU A 478 12.45 -17.89 -12.39
N GLN A 479 12.23 -19.17 -12.68
CA GLN A 479 12.42 -19.73 -14.03
C GLN A 479 11.45 -19.15 -15.06
N ALA A 480 10.21 -18.86 -14.66
CA ALA A 480 9.22 -18.23 -15.52
C ALA A 480 9.63 -16.78 -15.83
N GLU A 481 10.08 -16.05 -14.81
CA GLU A 481 10.56 -14.68 -14.92
C GLU A 481 11.84 -14.55 -15.75
N LYS A 482 12.84 -15.41 -15.55
CA LYS A 482 14.07 -15.46 -16.39
C LYS A 482 13.77 -15.70 -17.87
N ARG A 483 12.65 -16.33 -18.19
CA ARG A 483 12.16 -16.53 -19.57
C ARG A 483 11.38 -15.33 -20.12
N GLY A 484 11.30 -14.22 -19.37
CA GLY A 484 10.53 -13.03 -19.72
C GLY A 484 9.03 -13.22 -19.56
N ASP A 485 8.63 -14.26 -18.82
CA ASP A 485 7.25 -14.71 -18.71
C ASP A 485 6.86 -15.06 -17.26
N GLU A 486 6.95 -14.06 -16.39
CA GLU A 486 6.68 -14.12 -14.94
C GLU A 486 5.40 -14.88 -14.52
N LEU A 487 4.38 -14.89 -15.39
CA LEU A 487 3.10 -15.54 -15.11
C LEU A 487 3.02 -16.97 -15.67
N ASN A 488 4.12 -17.47 -16.26
CA ASN A 488 4.23 -18.79 -16.84
C ASN A 488 4.55 -19.86 -15.80
N ILE A 489 3.75 -19.89 -14.75
CA ILE A 489 3.82 -20.86 -13.67
C ILE A 489 2.57 -21.75 -13.64
N VAL A 490 2.66 -22.90 -12.99
CA VAL A 490 1.52 -23.80 -12.73
C VAL A 490 1.22 -23.80 -11.22
N PRO A 491 0.40 -22.85 -10.71
CA PRO A 491 0.09 -22.78 -9.29
C PRO A 491 -0.52 -24.07 -8.74
N GLU A 492 -1.25 -24.81 -9.57
CA GLU A 492 -1.90 -26.06 -9.20
C GLU A 492 -0.89 -27.16 -8.82
N THR A 493 0.39 -27.07 -9.22
CA THR A 493 1.43 -28.03 -8.81
C THR A 493 2.12 -27.66 -7.51
N PHE A 494 1.93 -26.44 -7.00
CA PHE A 494 2.69 -25.94 -5.85
C PHE A 494 2.38 -26.71 -4.57
N LYS A 495 1.09 -26.96 -4.30
CA LYS A 495 0.65 -27.69 -3.12
C LYS A 495 0.96 -29.19 -3.19
N PRO A 496 0.67 -29.92 -4.29
CA PRO A 496 1.11 -31.31 -4.44
C PRO A 496 2.63 -31.47 -4.33
N ALA A 497 3.41 -30.56 -4.90
CA ALA A 497 4.87 -30.60 -4.82
C ALA A 497 5.36 -30.38 -3.38
N LYS A 498 4.76 -29.44 -2.63
CA LYS A 498 5.06 -29.23 -1.21
C LYS A 498 4.72 -30.47 -0.37
N GLU A 499 3.53 -31.04 -0.57
CA GLU A 499 3.08 -32.25 0.13
C GLU A 499 4.04 -33.43 -0.16
N ALA A 500 4.43 -33.63 -1.41
CA ALA A 500 5.38 -34.67 -1.81
C ALA A 500 6.78 -34.46 -1.18
N ARG A 501 7.29 -33.23 -1.18
CA ARG A 501 8.56 -32.88 -0.51
C ARG A 501 8.50 -33.13 1.00
N THR A 502 7.39 -32.77 1.63
CA THR A 502 7.18 -32.95 3.09
C THR A 502 7.10 -34.43 3.45
N LEU A 503 6.41 -35.25 2.64
CA LEU A 503 6.33 -36.70 2.82
C LEU A 503 7.67 -37.42 2.60
N SER A 504 8.54 -36.87 1.75
CA SER A 504 9.87 -37.45 1.46
C SER A 504 10.93 -37.16 2.53
N ASN A 505 10.65 -36.28 3.50
CA ASN A 505 11.64 -35.79 4.46
C ASN A 505 11.32 -36.25 5.90
N PRO A 506 12.10 -37.16 6.52
CA PRO A 506 11.76 -37.81 7.78
C PRO A 506 11.87 -36.93 9.05
N ALA A 507 12.12 -35.62 8.90
CA ALA A 507 12.32 -34.68 10.00
C ALA A 507 11.05 -33.89 10.40
N TYR A 508 9.91 -34.06 9.70
CA TYR A 508 8.66 -33.36 10.01
C TYR A 508 7.67 -34.25 10.78
N PRO A 509 7.00 -33.74 11.83
CA PRO A 509 5.95 -34.50 12.52
C PRO A 509 4.78 -34.81 11.58
N PRO A 510 4.06 -35.93 11.78
CA PRO A 510 2.99 -36.35 10.89
C PRO A 510 1.90 -35.27 10.78
N LEU A 511 1.52 -34.96 9.54
CA LEU A 511 0.39 -34.10 9.23
C LEU A 511 -0.88 -34.65 9.89
N VAL A 512 -1.49 -33.85 10.78
CA VAL A 512 -2.88 -34.07 11.22
C VAL A 512 -3.75 -34.11 9.97
N PRO A 513 -4.67 -35.08 9.80
CA PRO A 513 -5.49 -35.17 8.60
C PRO A 513 -6.34 -33.90 8.47
N ILE A 514 -5.97 -33.05 7.51
CA ILE A 514 -6.68 -31.80 7.25
C ILE A 514 -7.97 -32.16 6.54
N SER A 515 -9.10 -32.04 7.24
CA SER A 515 -10.42 -32.01 6.59
C SER A 515 -10.36 -31.00 5.46
N ARG A 516 -10.89 -31.31 4.26
CA ARG A 516 -11.00 -30.35 3.14
C ARG A 516 -11.48 -28.99 3.67
N ILE A 517 -10.55 -28.04 3.83
CA ILE A 517 -10.92 -26.66 4.14
C ILE A 517 -11.41 -26.13 2.79
N PRO A 518 -12.69 -25.76 2.65
CA PRO A 518 -13.18 -25.19 1.40
C PRO A 518 -12.35 -23.95 1.09
N THR A 519 -12.04 -23.71 -0.19
CA THR A 519 -11.34 -22.51 -0.67
C THR A 519 -12.04 -21.29 -0.07
N VAL A 520 -11.45 -20.68 0.97
CA VAL A 520 -12.14 -19.63 1.71
C VAL A 520 -11.90 -18.34 0.96
N VAL A 521 -12.87 -17.99 0.11
CA VAL A 521 -12.96 -16.69 -0.58
C VAL A 521 -12.77 -15.52 0.40
N ARG A 522 -13.08 -15.72 1.69
CA ARG A 522 -12.89 -14.74 2.76
C ARG A 522 -11.77 -15.11 3.74
N PRO A 523 -11.16 -14.14 4.43
CA PRO A 523 -10.23 -14.43 5.52
C PRO A 523 -10.92 -15.19 6.67
N LEU A 524 -10.17 -16.01 7.42
CA LEU A 524 -10.67 -16.80 8.55
C LEU A 524 -11.47 -15.95 9.55
N ASP A 525 -12.47 -16.55 10.19
CA ASP A 525 -13.32 -15.87 11.19
C ASP A 525 -12.54 -15.56 12.49
N SER A 526 -11.41 -16.23 12.72
CA SER A 526 -10.50 -16.07 13.87
C SER A 526 -9.49 -14.93 13.76
N ILE A 527 -9.58 -14.06 12.74
CA ILE A 527 -8.72 -12.86 12.66
C ILE A 527 -9.08 -11.94 13.82
N ASP A 528 -8.21 -11.90 14.82
CA ASP A 528 -8.39 -11.08 16.00
C ASP A 528 -8.25 -9.59 15.61
N GLY A 529 -9.38 -8.92 15.42
CA GLY A 529 -9.49 -7.52 14.99
C GLY A 529 -9.35 -6.53 16.14
N GLN A 530 -8.67 -6.90 17.21
CA GLN A 530 -8.54 -6.04 18.37
C GLN A 530 -7.27 -5.19 18.30
N PHE A 531 -7.31 -4.10 17.51
CA PHE A 531 -6.32 -3.02 17.67
C PHE A 531 -6.46 -2.42 19.08
N SER A 532 -5.49 -2.69 19.96
CA SER A 532 -5.33 -1.95 21.21
C SER A 532 -5.22 -0.46 20.87
N SER A 533 -5.84 0.42 21.67
CA SER A 533 -5.40 1.80 21.69
C SER A 533 -3.91 1.84 22.06
N PRO A 534 -3.18 2.92 21.72
CA PRO A 534 -1.88 3.15 22.32
C PRO A 534 -2.00 2.93 23.83
N ARG A 535 -1.16 2.08 24.41
CA ARG A 535 -1.05 1.98 25.86
C ARG A 535 -0.63 3.37 26.34
N GLU A 536 -1.52 4.10 26.99
CA GLU A 536 -1.09 5.17 27.89
C GLU A 536 -0.32 4.47 29.00
N THR A 537 1.00 4.44 28.89
CA THR A 537 1.86 4.13 30.03
C THR A 537 1.66 5.27 31.01
N THR A 538 0.97 4.99 32.10
CA THR A 538 0.64 5.92 33.19
C THR A 538 1.89 6.50 33.91
N GLU A 539 3.10 6.24 33.41
CA GLU A 539 4.37 6.69 34.00
C GLU A 539 4.91 8.00 33.38
N GLN A 540 4.33 8.50 32.29
CA GLN A 540 4.75 9.79 31.69
C GLN A 540 4.01 11.03 32.21
N CYS A 541 3.05 10.86 33.13
CA CYS A 541 2.31 12.00 33.73
C CYS A 541 2.85 12.48 35.09
N GLU A 542 3.82 11.79 35.72
CA GLU A 542 4.33 12.16 37.05
C GLU A 542 5.62 12.98 37.03
N ALA A 543 6.33 13.07 35.90
CA ALA A 543 7.59 13.82 35.81
C ALA A 543 7.42 15.33 35.48
N THR A 544 6.20 15.87 35.40
CA THR A 544 5.96 17.29 35.03
C THR A 544 5.00 18.03 35.96
N ARG A 545 4.88 17.59 37.22
CA ARG A 545 4.13 18.31 38.26
C ARG A 545 4.88 18.35 39.58
N THR A 546 6.07 18.93 39.56
CA THR A 546 6.72 19.46 40.78
C THR A 546 7.05 20.92 40.53
N HIS A 547 6.09 21.80 40.84
CA HIS A 547 6.29 23.16 41.37
C HIS A 547 4.95 23.92 41.34
N SER A 548 4.20 23.86 42.44
CA SER A 548 3.63 25.03 43.13
C SER A 548 2.66 24.56 44.21
N SER A 549 2.83 25.17 45.37
CA SER A 549 2.30 24.88 46.68
C SER A 549 0.85 25.36 46.90
N CYS A 550 0.14 24.65 47.79
CA CYS A 550 -0.61 25.12 48.98
C CYS A 550 -2.06 24.62 49.12
N SER A 551 -2.33 24.00 50.29
CA SER A 551 -3.56 23.96 51.12
C SER A 551 -4.89 23.55 50.46
N GLU A 552 -5.81 22.75 51.01
CA GLU A 552 -6.23 22.39 52.38
C GLU A 552 -7.36 21.34 52.18
N THR A 553 -7.29 20.11 52.73
CA THR A 553 -8.01 19.56 53.91
C THR A 553 -9.16 18.58 53.60
N TYR A 554 -9.19 17.52 54.44
CA TYR A 554 -10.28 16.61 54.86
C TYR A 554 -10.53 15.25 54.15
N ALA A 555 -10.08 14.20 54.87
CA ALA A 555 -10.79 12.97 55.33
C ALA A 555 -11.30 11.96 54.27
N GLU A 556 -11.26 10.63 54.44
CA GLU A 556 -10.70 9.65 55.39
C GLU A 556 -10.79 8.25 54.69
N PRO A 557 -10.22 7.15 55.24
CA PRO A 557 -9.68 6.01 54.48
C PRO A 557 -10.58 4.77 54.45
N VAL A 558 -10.32 3.84 53.50
CA VAL A 558 -10.72 2.43 53.64
C VAL A 558 -9.50 1.52 53.53
N MET A 559 -9.39 0.65 54.52
CA MET A 559 -8.26 -0.19 54.90
C MET A 559 -8.02 -1.41 53.99
N VAL A 560 -6.74 -1.63 53.68
CA VAL A 560 -5.93 -2.86 53.89
C VAL A 560 -6.35 -4.19 53.26
N ALA A 561 -5.43 -4.77 52.45
CA ALA A 561 -4.75 -6.04 52.77
C ALA A 561 -3.52 -6.26 51.88
N ASN A 562 -2.34 -6.17 52.49
CA ASN A 562 -1.06 -6.67 52.00
C ASN A 562 -0.96 -8.17 52.28
N GLU A 563 -0.51 -8.96 51.32
CA GLU A 563 0.23 -10.19 51.61
C GLU A 563 1.51 -10.24 50.77
N LEU A 564 2.63 -10.14 51.48
CA LEU A 564 3.97 -10.52 51.04
C LEU A 564 4.14 -12.03 51.21
N THR A 565 4.88 -12.69 50.32
CA THR A 565 6.07 -13.46 50.69
C THR A 565 6.89 -13.90 49.47
N PRO A 566 8.21 -14.14 49.64
CA PRO A 566 9.22 -14.13 48.58
C PRO A 566 9.65 -15.55 48.17
N ASN A 567 10.35 -15.67 47.03
CA ASN A 567 11.28 -16.80 46.84
C ASN A 567 12.52 -16.34 46.05
N LEU A 568 13.65 -16.37 46.76
CA LEU A 568 15.00 -16.40 46.21
C LEU A 568 15.21 -17.73 45.48
N LEU A 569 15.89 -17.70 44.33
CA LEU A 569 16.89 -18.70 43.97
C LEU A 569 18.00 -18.03 43.14
N SER A 570 19.16 -17.94 43.77
CA SER A 570 20.46 -17.62 43.18
C SER A 570 20.94 -18.76 42.29
N ARG A 571 21.60 -18.43 41.18
CA ARG A 571 22.57 -19.31 40.52
C ARG A 571 23.56 -18.48 39.71
N ASP A 572 24.66 -18.15 40.35
CA ASP A 572 25.92 -17.78 39.71
C ASP A 572 26.63 -19.06 39.23
N CYS A 573 27.19 -19.01 38.02
CA CYS A 573 28.56 -19.41 37.73
C CYS A 573 28.88 -19.03 36.28
N GLY A 574 29.87 -18.15 36.13
CA GLY A 574 30.28 -17.57 34.86
C GLY A 574 31.13 -18.49 33.98
N SER A 575 31.40 -17.98 32.78
CA SER A 575 32.59 -18.28 32.01
C SER A 575 33.02 -16.99 31.31
N ASP A 576 34.17 -16.48 31.75
CA ASP A 576 34.91 -15.37 31.16
C ASP A 576 35.21 -15.61 29.69
N GLY A 577 34.95 -14.60 28.87
CA GLY A 577 35.36 -14.50 27.48
C GLY A 577 35.65 -13.04 27.15
N SER A 578 36.90 -12.63 27.35
CA SER A 578 37.41 -11.31 27.02
C SER A 578 37.23 -10.98 25.53
N MET A 579 36.37 -10.02 25.19
CA MET A 579 36.44 -9.32 23.90
C MET A 579 37.17 -7.99 24.11
N GLY A 580 38.39 -7.92 23.58
CA GLY A 580 39.23 -6.74 23.59
C GLY A 580 38.59 -5.59 22.83
N GLY A 581 38.50 -4.43 23.50
CA GLY A 581 38.23 -3.16 22.85
C GLY A 581 39.47 -2.71 22.07
N PHE A 582 39.36 -2.70 20.74
CA PHE A 582 40.31 -1.97 19.90
C PHE A 582 39.95 -0.49 19.93
N MET A 583 40.71 0.30 20.70
CA MET A 583 40.78 1.75 20.53
C MET A 583 41.66 2.04 19.32
N ILE A 584 41.06 2.49 18.21
CA ILE A 584 41.80 3.17 17.15
C ILE A 584 41.75 4.67 17.46
N GLY A 585 42.86 5.15 18.02
CA GLY A 585 43.18 6.57 18.04
C GLY A 585 43.79 7.00 16.70
N GLY A 586 43.42 8.20 16.25
CA GLY A 586 44.13 8.95 15.21
C GLY A 586 43.34 9.16 13.92
N GLY A 587 42.92 10.42 13.69
CA GLY A 587 42.57 10.89 12.35
C GLY A 587 41.24 11.62 12.16
N VAL A 588 40.88 12.59 13.02
CA VAL A 588 39.82 13.56 12.70
C VAL A 588 40.35 14.96 12.99
N ASP A 589 41.17 15.50 12.09
CA ASP A 589 41.67 16.87 12.25
C ASP A 589 41.70 17.70 10.97
N LEU A 590 40.97 17.28 9.93
CA LEU A 590 40.85 18.03 8.68
C LEU A 590 39.38 18.10 8.27
N SER A 591 38.60 18.98 8.90
CA SER A 591 37.39 19.65 8.34
C SER A 591 36.45 20.30 9.37
N MET A 592 36.80 20.41 10.66
CA MET A 592 35.94 21.14 11.61
C MET A 592 36.25 22.65 11.62
N ASN A 593 35.22 23.47 11.38
CA ASN A 593 35.30 24.91 11.56
C ASN A 593 35.43 25.24 13.07
N GLN A 594 36.00 26.41 13.38
CA GLN A 594 36.38 26.81 14.74
C GLN A 594 35.19 26.86 15.72
N GLU A 595 33.99 27.11 15.19
CA GLU A 595 32.74 27.13 15.94
C GLU A 595 32.28 25.72 16.36
N ASP A 596 32.50 24.72 15.51
CA ASP A 596 32.12 23.33 15.78
C ASP A 596 33.05 22.69 16.80
N ARG A 597 34.33 23.08 16.83
CA ARG A 597 35.25 22.69 17.91
C ARG A 597 34.76 23.19 19.27
N ARG A 598 34.32 24.45 19.36
CA ARG A 598 33.78 25.01 20.61
C ARG A 598 32.51 24.29 21.07
N LYS A 599 31.63 23.92 20.15
CA LYS A 599 30.40 23.16 20.46
C LYS A 599 30.73 21.73 20.92
N TYR A 600 31.70 21.09 20.30
CA TYR A 600 32.18 19.77 20.68
C TYR A 600 32.80 19.76 22.08
N ASP A 601 33.66 20.74 22.37
CA ASP A 601 34.30 20.88 23.69
C ASP A 601 33.28 21.19 24.79
N ALA A 602 32.29 22.05 24.50
CA ALA A 602 31.19 22.33 25.42
C ALA A 602 30.32 21.09 25.68
N ALA A 603 30.06 20.27 24.67
CA ALA A 603 29.30 19.01 24.82
C ALA A 603 30.08 17.95 25.60
N GLN A 604 31.40 17.89 25.44
CA GLN A 604 32.29 17.03 26.24
C GLN A 604 32.32 17.45 27.72
N LEU A 605 32.40 18.77 27.99
CA LEU A 605 32.33 19.32 29.35
C LEU A 605 30.98 19.06 30.02
N ALA A 606 29.87 19.23 29.29
CA ALA A 606 28.53 18.92 29.79
C ALA A 606 28.36 17.42 30.11
N ARG A 607 28.99 16.53 29.34
CA ARG A 607 28.98 15.08 29.61
C ARG A 607 29.76 14.70 30.86
N ARG A 608 30.88 15.39 31.16
CA ARG A 608 31.66 15.13 32.39
C ARG A 608 30.91 15.58 33.63
N HIS A 609 30.24 16.72 33.57
CA HIS A 609 29.39 17.22 34.66
C HIS A 609 28.12 16.40 34.93
N HIS A 610 27.80 15.41 34.08
CA HIS A 610 26.66 14.51 34.29
C HIS A 610 27.07 13.13 34.82
N LEU A 611 28.38 12.86 34.90
CA LEU A 611 28.95 11.61 35.39
C LEU A 611 29.70 11.77 36.72
N GLU A 612 29.86 13.01 37.19
CA GLU A 612 30.21 13.41 38.56
C GLU A 612 28.95 13.92 39.27
#